data_AF-A0A7X5VT28-F1
#
_entry.id   AF-A0A7X5VT28-F1
#
_cell.length_a   1.000
_cell.length_b   1.000
_cell.length_c   1.000
_cell.angle_alpha   90.00
_cell.angle_beta   90.00
_cell.angle_gamma   90.00
#
_symmetry.space_group_name_H-M   'P 1'
#
loop_
_entity.id
_entity.type
_entity.pdbx_description
1 polymer ?
#
loop_
_entity_poly.entity_id
_entity_poly.type
_entity_poly.pdbx_seq_one_letter_code
_entity_poly.pdbx_strand_id
1 'polypeptide(L)'
;GVCGDVDNCPMVANPSQADADGDGVGDACDIGIDADLDGVDDGTDNCPGIANPSQVDSDADGLGDACDACPNDPANDVDGDGVCGDVDNCPVVTNSFQKDTDSDGIGDICDDDDDNDGVLDAADNCPLTFNPDQADFNDDGFGDACDPDEDGDGLPNSLDNCPQVYNPTQSDGDGDGHGEGCDNCRFTYNRSQSDIDDDSEGDHCDLDDDLIYISFGDSAAVAWQSETGFDSWNAYRGDLSLLLSGGAYTQDPSSVPLADRICRTTLTSNSAGAVASGQAVFFLTTGSINNIESDLGTDSSGALRTNDSPCP
;
A
#
# COMPACT_ATOMS: atom_id res chain seq x y z
N GLY A 1 62.13 46.46 -37.07
CA GLY A 1 62.50 45.77 -35.83
C GLY A 1 62.45 46.76 -34.71
N VAL A 2 61.94 46.32 -33.57
CA VAL A 2 62.06 47.03 -32.30
C VAL A 2 63.52 46.89 -31.83
N CYS A 3 64.01 47.79 -30.97
CA CYS A 3 65.37 47.70 -30.43
C CYS A 3 65.48 46.48 -29.50
N GLY A 4 66.60 45.75 -29.53
CA GLY A 4 66.73 44.42 -28.91
C GLY A 4 66.63 44.33 -27.38
N ASP A 5 66.48 45.45 -26.68
CA ASP A 5 66.19 45.54 -25.25
C ASP A 5 64.68 45.57 -24.92
N VAL A 6 63.83 45.63 -25.94
CA VAL A 6 62.35 45.60 -25.86
C VAL A 6 61.76 44.59 -26.85
N ASP A 7 62.59 43.87 -27.63
CA ASP A 7 62.14 42.93 -28.66
C ASP A 7 61.86 41.53 -28.08
N ASN A 8 60.59 41.13 -28.00
CA ASN A 8 60.18 39.82 -27.51
C ASN A 8 60.38 38.68 -28.53
N CYS A 9 60.84 38.99 -29.77
CA CYS A 9 61.38 37.99 -30.70
C CYS A 9 62.70 38.43 -31.35
N PRO A 10 63.83 38.37 -30.63
CA PRO A 10 65.10 38.94 -31.08
C PRO A 10 65.61 38.43 -32.43
N MET A 11 65.17 37.24 -32.87
CA MET A 11 65.61 36.57 -34.09
C MET A 11 64.54 36.52 -35.20
N VAL A 12 63.31 36.97 -34.93
CA VAL A 12 62.19 36.91 -35.87
C VAL A 12 61.54 38.30 -35.97
N ALA A 13 61.37 38.83 -37.17
CA ALA A 13 60.76 40.14 -37.34
C ALA A 13 59.26 40.10 -36.97
N ASN A 14 58.90 40.70 -35.84
CA ASN A 14 57.53 40.77 -35.31
C ASN A 14 57.17 42.21 -34.87
N PRO A 15 56.85 43.12 -35.82
CA PRO A 15 56.62 44.53 -35.50
C PRO A 15 55.46 44.81 -34.53
N SER A 16 54.52 43.87 -34.36
CA SER A 16 53.42 43.99 -33.41
C SER A 16 53.84 43.75 -31.97
N GLN A 17 54.92 43.01 -31.73
CA GLN A 17 55.33 42.52 -30.40
C GLN A 17 54.13 41.88 -29.67
N ALA A 18 53.30 41.16 -30.42
CA ALA A 18 52.23 40.38 -29.83
C ALA A 18 52.86 39.30 -28.95
N ASP A 19 52.21 39.07 -27.82
CA ASP A 19 52.66 38.29 -26.67
C ASP A 19 51.35 37.86 -26.00
N ALA A 20 50.67 36.92 -26.66
CA ALA A 20 49.31 36.52 -26.34
C ALA A 20 49.26 35.93 -24.92
N ASP A 21 50.31 35.19 -24.55
CA ASP A 21 50.43 34.51 -23.28
C ASP A 21 51.07 35.39 -22.16
N GLY A 22 51.77 36.46 -22.55
CA GLY A 22 52.41 37.38 -21.62
C GLY A 22 53.63 36.79 -20.92
N ASP A 23 54.21 35.70 -21.44
CA ASP A 23 55.38 35.04 -20.87
C ASP A 23 56.69 35.81 -21.17
N GLY A 24 56.61 36.78 -22.09
CA GLY A 24 57.72 37.63 -22.54
C GLY A 24 58.41 37.14 -23.80
N VAL A 25 57.91 36.09 -24.45
CA VAL A 25 58.28 35.58 -25.77
C VAL A 25 57.14 35.92 -26.74
N GLY A 26 57.44 36.61 -27.84
CA GLY A 26 56.38 37.04 -28.74
C GLY A 26 55.83 35.92 -29.61
N ASP A 27 54.53 35.95 -29.95
CA ASP A 27 53.80 34.94 -30.76
C ASP A 27 54.54 34.51 -32.06
N ALA A 28 55.38 35.39 -32.61
CA ALA A 28 56.10 35.15 -33.85
C ALA A 28 57.32 34.22 -33.71
N CYS A 29 57.82 34.04 -32.51
CA CYS A 29 58.95 33.18 -32.15
C CYS A 29 58.66 32.27 -30.97
N ASP A 30 57.49 32.45 -30.37
CA ASP A 30 56.90 31.54 -29.42
C ASP A 30 56.43 30.28 -30.16
N ILE A 31 56.83 29.14 -29.62
CA ILE A 31 56.58 27.80 -30.18
C ILE A 31 55.43 27.12 -29.41
N GLY A 32 54.97 27.71 -28.31
CA GLY A 32 53.89 27.21 -27.46
C GLY A 32 52.97 28.35 -27.05
N ILE A 33 51.97 28.65 -27.88
CA ILE A 33 50.91 29.59 -27.53
C ILE A 33 50.21 29.04 -26.28
N ASP A 34 50.11 29.84 -25.21
CA ASP A 34 49.32 29.58 -23.99
C ASP A 34 48.20 30.65 -23.91
N ALA A 35 47.00 30.30 -24.37
CA ALA A 35 45.92 31.27 -24.57
C ALA A 35 45.26 31.75 -23.27
N ASP A 36 45.36 30.99 -22.18
CA ASP A 36 44.69 31.28 -20.91
C ASP A 36 45.64 31.59 -19.72
N LEU A 37 46.95 31.57 -19.98
CA LEU A 37 48.04 32.04 -19.13
C LEU A 37 48.26 31.17 -17.89
N ASP A 38 48.00 29.87 -18.00
CA ASP A 38 48.10 28.93 -16.89
C ASP A 38 49.48 28.28 -16.77
N GLY A 39 50.34 28.49 -17.76
CA GLY A 39 51.69 27.94 -17.85
C GLY A 39 51.78 26.60 -18.60
N VAL A 40 50.74 26.21 -19.34
CA VAL A 40 50.69 25.02 -20.21
C VAL A 40 50.35 25.45 -21.64
N ASP A 41 51.23 25.13 -22.60
CA ASP A 41 51.00 25.46 -24.01
C ASP A 41 49.71 24.78 -24.55
N ASP A 42 48.90 25.50 -25.36
CA ASP A 42 47.63 25.09 -26.00
C ASP A 42 47.69 23.71 -26.69
N GLY A 43 48.86 23.32 -27.20
CA GLY A 43 49.06 22.04 -27.89
C GLY A 43 49.15 20.83 -26.95
N THR A 44 49.32 21.08 -25.67
CA THR A 44 49.39 20.08 -24.58
C THR A 44 48.35 20.31 -23.50
N ASP A 45 47.75 21.49 -23.47
CA ASP A 45 46.70 21.88 -22.53
C ASP A 45 45.40 21.11 -22.82
N ASN A 46 44.87 20.43 -21.79
CA ASN A 46 43.58 19.74 -21.85
C ASN A 46 42.38 20.68 -21.62
N CYS A 47 42.61 21.97 -21.35
CA CYS A 47 41.62 23.04 -21.32
C CYS A 47 42.14 24.39 -21.89
N PRO A 48 42.47 24.52 -23.20
CA PRO A 48 43.14 25.69 -23.80
C PRO A 48 42.45 27.06 -23.72
N GLY A 49 41.34 27.18 -23.00
CA GLY A 49 40.65 28.45 -22.76
C GLY A 49 40.19 28.64 -21.32
N ILE A 50 40.57 27.73 -20.41
CA ILE A 50 40.23 27.76 -18.99
C ILE A 50 41.45 27.32 -18.18
N ALA A 51 42.15 28.31 -17.61
CA ALA A 51 43.38 28.10 -16.87
C ALA A 51 43.27 27.01 -15.80
N ASN A 52 44.04 25.94 -15.96
CA ASN A 52 44.09 24.78 -15.09
C ASN A 52 45.53 24.22 -14.98
N PRO A 53 46.46 24.92 -14.30
CA PRO A 53 47.91 24.60 -14.33
C PRO A 53 48.28 23.20 -13.84
N SER A 54 47.38 22.53 -13.11
CA SER A 54 47.56 21.16 -12.63
C SER A 54 47.24 20.09 -13.66
N GLN A 55 46.53 20.44 -14.75
CA GLN A 55 46.12 19.55 -15.84
C GLN A 55 45.50 18.24 -15.31
N VAL A 56 44.62 18.38 -14.31
CA VAL A 56 43.89 17.23 -13.76
C VAL A 56 42.87 16.81 -14.81
N ASP A 57 42.86 15.52 -15.08
CA ASP A 57 41.96 14.81 -16.00
C ASP A 57 41.62 13.51 -15.26
N SER A 58 40.52 13.56 -14.51
CA SER A 58 40.17 12.55 -13.51
C SER A 58 39.67 11.25 -14.13
N ASP A 59 39.07 11.29 -15.32
CA ASP A 59 38.55 10.13 -16.04
C ASP A 59 39.33 9.73 -17.30
N ALA A 60 40.33 10.53 -17.69
CA ALA A 60 41.24 10.30 -18.80
C ALA A 60 40.58 10.35 -20.19
N ASP A 61 39.57 11.20 -20.37
CA ASP A 61 38.90 11.41 -21.66
C ASP A 61 39.62 12.44 -22.57
N GLY A 62 40.58 13.18 -22.00
CA GLY A 62 41.40 14.18 -22.68
C GLY A 62 40.89 15.62 -22.54
N LEU A 63 39.77 15.85 -21.84
CA LEU A 63 39.33 17.13 -21.32
C LEU A 63 39.81 17.27 -19.87
N GLY A 64 40.28 18.44 -19.48
CA GLY A 64 40.63 18.68 -18.08
C GLY A 64 39.39 18.92 -17.22
N ASP A 65 39.46 18.55 -15.94
CA ASP A 65 38.38 18.74 -14.95
C ASP A 65 37.83 20.19 -14.90
N ALA A 66 38.63 21.17 -15.32
CA ALA A 66 38.26 22.58 -15.32
C ALA A 66 37.31 22.99 -16.47
N CYS A 67 37.35 22.26 -17.59
CA CYS A 67 36.55 22.51 -18.78
C CYS A 67 35.64 21.33 -19.17
N ASP A 68 35.74 20.23 -18.43
CA ASP A 68 34.87 19.07 -18.55
C ASP A 68 33.58 19.26 -17.76
N ALA A 69 32.44 19.01 -18.41
CA ALA A 69 31.13 19.02 -17.78
C ALA A 69 30.91 17.76 -16.92
N CYS A 70 31.58 16.67 -17.26
CA CYS A 70 31.45 15.35 -16.65
C CYS A 70 32.81 14.80 -16.21
N PRO A 71 33.51 15.45 -15.26
CA PRO A 71 34.92 15.19 -14.91
C PRO A 71 35.19 13.82 -14.28
N ASN A 72 34.20 12.94 -14.16
CA ASN A 72 34.39 11.58 -13.64
C ASN A 72 33.83 10.52 -14.59
N ASP A 73 33.38 10.92 -15.78
CA ASP A 73 32.78 10.04 -16.77
C ASP A 73 33.38 10.27 -18.16
N PRO A 74 34.23 9.35 -18.63
CA PRO A 74 34.90 9.52 -19.91
C PRO A 74 33.97 9.39 -21.12
N ALA A 75 32.72 8.94 -20.90
CA ALA A 75 31.70 8.94 -21.93
C ALA A 75 30.94 10.28 -22.03
N ASN A 76 31.09 11.15 -21.03
CA ASN A 76 30.33 12.39 -20.87
C ASN A 76 28.81 12.16 -20.91
N ASP A 77 28.06 13.24 -21.13
CA ASP A 77 26.64 13.22 -21.45
C ASP A 77 26.41 12.69 -22.89
N VAL A 78 26.25 11.36 -23.01
CA VAL A 78 26.16 10.65 -24.28
C VAL A 78 24.88 11.01 -25.05
N ASP A 79 23.77 11.27 -24.35
CA ASP A 79 22.48 11.51 -24.97
C ASP A 79 22.08 13.00 -25.03
N GLY A 80 22.81 13.86 -24.34
CA GLY A 80 22.69 15.31 -24.39
C GLY A 80 21.57 15.87 -23.52
N ASP A 81 21.16 15.16 -22.46
CA ASP A 81 20.07 15.58 -21.58
C ASP A 81 20.52 16.49 -20.42
N GLY A 82 21.83 16.66 -20.24
CA GLY A 82 22.46 17.47 -19.20
C GLY A 82 22.84 16.71 -17.92
N VAL A 83 22.72 15.38 -17.91
CA VAL A 83 23.19 14.49 -16.85
C VAL A 83 24.39 13.68 -17.36
N CYS A 84 25.42 13.54 -16.53
CA CYS A 84 26.60 12.75 -16.91
C CYS A 84 26.27 11.26 -16.85
N GLY A 85 26.76 10.47 -17.82
CA GLY A 85 26.40 9.07 -17.98
C GLY A 85 26.73 8.16 -16.78
N ASP A 86 27.67 8.55 -15.92
CA ASP A 86 28.00 7.84 -14.67
C ASP A 86 26.95 8.00 -13.56
N VAL A 87 26.12 9.05 -13.63
CA VAL A 87 25.05 9.35 -12.67
C VAL A 87 23.67 9.42 -13.32
N ASP A 88 23.59 9.19 -14.63
CA ASP A 88 22.36 9.10 -15.41
C ASP A 88 21.71 7.71 -15.22
N ASN A 89 20.46 7.66 -14.79
CA ASN A 89 19.70 6.42 -14.65
C ASN A 89 19.17 5.89 -16.00
N CYS A 90 19.33 6.64 -17.10
CA CYS A 90 19.12 6.20 -18.46
C CYS A 90 20.20 6.72 -19.43
N PRO A 91 21.47 6.25 -19.35
CA PRO A 91 22.66 6.84 -20.01
C PRO A 91 22.65 6.99 -21.54
N VAL A 92 21.61 6.51 -22.23
CA VAL A 92 21.47 6.56 -23.69
C VAL A 92 20.08 7.02 -24.13
N VAL A 93 19.22 7.43 -23.20
CA VAL A 93 17.84 7.87 -23.44
C VAL A 93 17.54 9.11 -22.61
N THR A 94 17.45 10.25 -23.30
CA THR A 94 17.34 11.56 -22.65
C THR A 94 16.21 11.64 -21.63
N ASN A 95 16.53 11.93 -20.37
CA ASN A 95 15.58 12.05 -19.27
C ASN A 95 16.07 12.97 -18.15
N SER A 96 16.40 14.23 -18.48
CA SER A 96 16.88 15.28 -17.56
C SER A 96 16.20 15.43 -16.18
N PHE A 97 14.99 14.88 -15.98
CA PHE A 97 14.30 14.84 -14.69
C PHE A 97 14.65 13.64 -13.81
N GLN A 98 15.30 12.61 -14.38
CA GLN A 98 15.81 11.41 -13.70
C GLN A 98 14.72 10.77 -12.82
N LYS A 99 13.50 10.65 -13.38
CA LYS A 99 12.40 9.98 -12.69
C LYS A 99 12.72 8.48 -12.64
N ASP A 100 12.50 7.90 -11.47
CA ASP A 100 12.81 6.53 -11.09
C ASP A 100 11.82 6.20 -9.97
N THR A 101 10.70 5.58 -10.35
CA THR A 101 9.50 5.45 -9.51
C THR A 101 9.68 4.42 -8.40
N ASP A 102 10.39 3.33 -8.68
CA ASP A 102 10.69 2.28 -7.72
C ASP A 102 12.05 2.42 -7.01
N SER A 103 12.90 3.35 -7.47
CA SER A 103 14.24 3.60 -6.94
C SER A 103 15.21 2.42 -7.12
N ASP A 104 15.10 1.65 -8.19
CA ASP A 104 16.01 0.54 -8.50
C ASP A 104 17.30 0.99 -9.21
N GLY A 105 17.32 2.24 -9.69
CA GLY A 105 18.43 2.88 -10.37
C GLY A 105 18.35 2.87 -11.90
N ILE A 106 17.29 2.32 -12.48
CA ILE A 106 16.90 2.47 -13.88
C ILE A 106 15.82 3.55 -13.94
N GLY A 107 15.94 4.51 -14.87
CA GLY A 107 14.94 5.57 -14.98
C GLY A 107 13.69 5.11 -15.72
N ASP A 108 12.52 5.66 -15.36
CA ASP A 108 11.22 5.28 -15.91
C ASP A 108 11.17 5.24 -17.46
N ILE A 109 11.96 6.09 -18.14
CA ILE A 109 11.92 6.14 -19.61
C ILE A 109 12.63 4.94 -20.28
N CYS A 110 13.47 4.24 -19.52
CA CYS A 110 14.29 3.13 -19.99
C CYS A 110 14.15 1.87 -19.13
N ASP A 111 13.23 1.88 -18.17
CA ASP A 111 12.69 0.71 -17.52
C ASP A 111 11.49 0.15 -18.33
N ASP A 112 11.22 -1.15 -18.17
CA ASP A 112 10.03 -1.81 -18.72
C ASP A 112 9.00 -2.13 -17.59
N ASP A 113 9.33 -1.89 -16.32
CA ASP A 113 8.52 -2.17 -15.10
C ASP A 113 8.77 -1.07 -14.05
N ASP A 114 8.20 0.11 -14.27
CA ASP A 114 8.52 1.36 -13.55
C ASP A 114 8.25 1.33 -12.02
N ASP A 115 7.37 0.45 -11.55
CA ASP A 115 7.02 0.33 -10.12
C ASP A 115 7.42 -1.01 -9.48
N ASN A 116 8.11 -1.86 -10.25
CA ASN A 116 8.64 -3.17 -9.85
C ASN A 116 7.59 -4.09 -9.19
N ASP A 117 6.34 -4.03 -9.65
CA ASP A 117 5.25 -4.86 -9.16
C ASP A 117 5.20 -6.26 -9.82
N GLY A 118 5.95 -6.41 -10.92
CA GLY A 118 6.09 -7.64 -11.70
C GLY A 118 5.20 -7.70 -12.94
N VAL A 119 4.43 -6.64 -13.23
CA VAL A 119 3.66 -6.44 -14.45
C VAL A 119 4.35 -5.35 -15.28
N LEU A 120 4.82 -5.70 -16.47
CA LEU A 120 5.47 -4.73 -17.36
C LEU A 120 4.51 -3.60 -17.75
N ASP A 121 4.99 -2.35 -17.85
CA ASP A 121 4.20 -1.13 -18.12
C ASP A 121 3.22 -1.27 -19.30
N ALA A 122 3.63 -2.01 -20.33
CA ALA A 122 2.84 -2.20 -21.54
C ALA A 122 1.56 -3.05 -21.32
N ALA A 123 1.50 -3.77 -20.20
CA ALA A 123 0.38 -4.61 -19.78
C ALA A 123 -0.22 -4.16 -18.43
N ASP A 124 0.36 -3.13 -17.81
CA ASP A 124 -0.01 -2.63 -16.50
C ASP A 124 -1.09 -1.55 -16.58
N ASN A 125 -2.16 -1.70 -15.80
CA ASN A 125 -3.23 -0.72 -15.68
C ASN A 125 -2.90 0.43 -14.71
N CYS A 126 -1.82 0.33 -13.94
CA CYS A 126 -1.24 1.39 -13.12
C CYS A 126 0.30 1.41 -13.18
N PRO A 127 0.93 1.74 -14.33
CA PRO A 127 2.37 1.61 -14.56
C PRO A 127 3.32 2.31 -13.58
N LEU A 128 2.82 3.15 -12.67
CA LEU A 128 3.64 3.91 -11.73
C LEU A 128 3.19 3.67 -10.28
N THR A 129 2.36 2.67 -10.02
CA THR A 129 1.73 2.44 -8.71
C THR A 129 1.49 0.96 -8.49
N PHE A 130 2.42 0.36 -7.73
CA PHE A 130 2.44 -1.06 -7.39
C PHE A 130 1.04 -1.66 -7.14
N ASN A 131 0.60 -2.53 -8.04
CA ASN A 131 -0.67 -3.25 -7.97
C ASN A 131 -0.62 -4.61 -8.72
N PRO A 132 0.12 -5.61 -8.20
CA PRO A 132 0.35 -6.88 -8.91
C PRO A 132 -0.90 -7.70 -9.22
N ASP A 133 -2.03 -7.39 -8.57
CA ASP A 133 -3.32 -8.03 -8.79
C ASP A 133 -4.12 -7.42 -9.95
N GLN A 134 -3.71 -6.24 -10.44
CA GLN A 134 -4.27 -5.56 -11.62
C GLN A 134 -5.80 -5.41 -11.50
N ALA A 135 -6.28 -5.11 -10.30
CA ALA A 135 -7.69 -4.82 -10.08
C ALA A 135 -8.12 -3.58 -10.87
N ASP A 136 -9.28 -3.66 -11.51
CA ASP A 136 -9.92 -2.62 -12.32
C ASP A 136 -11.43 -2.87 -12.20
N PHE A 137 -12.06 -2.19 -11.25
CA PHE A 137 -13.42 -2.48 -10.81
C PHE A 137 -14.47 -2.08 -11.87
N ASN A 138 -14.20 -1.00 -12.62
CA ASN A 138 -15.11 -0.44 -13.62
C ASN A 138 -14.78 -0.87 -15.08
N ASP A 139 -13.71 -1.64 -15.29
CA ASP A 139 -13.18 -2.11 -16.57
C ASP A 139 -12.87 -0.95 -17.57
N ASP A 140 -12.45 0.21 -17.08
CA ASP A 140 -12.12 1.37 -17.93
C ASP A 140 -10.65 1.40 -18.42
N GLY A 141 -9.82 0.51 -17.86
CA GLY A 141 -8.41 0.35 -18.18
C GLY A 141 -7.46 1.10 -17.26
N PHE A 142 -7.94 1.87 -16.29
CA PHE A 142 -7.16 2.35 -15.15
C PHE A 142 -7.36 1.38 -13.97
N GLY A 143 -6.26 0.97 -13.33
CA GLY A 143 -6.38 0.07 -12.18
C GLY A 143 -6.87 0.80 -10.93
N ASP A 144 -7.52 0.06 -10.02
CA ASP A 144 -8.09 0.61 -8.79
C ASP A 144 -7.06 1.39 -7.95
N ALA A 145 -5.80 0.98 -8.01
CA ALA A 145 -4.70 1.61 -7.28
C ALA A 145 -4.38 3.04 -7.76
N CYS A 146 -4.72 3.40 -9.00
CA CYS A 146 -4.41 4.68 -9.63
C CYS A 146 -5.61 5.37 -10.29
N ASP A 147 -6.79 4.74 -10.30
CA ASP A 147 -8.03 5.32 -10.80
C ASP A 147 -8.58 6.38 -9.81
N PRO A 148 -8.75 7.65 -10.22
CA PRO A 148 -9.38 8.65 -9.38
C PRO A 148 -10.90 8.46 -9.14
N ASP A 149 -11.57 7.56 -9.86
CA ASP A 149 -13.01 7.25 -9.83
C ASP A 149 -13.23 5.73 -10.04
N GLU A 150 -12.82 4.94 -9.04
CA GLU A 150 -12.71 3.47 -9.07
C GLU A 150 -14.00 2.76 -9.56
N ASP A 151 -15.19 3.31 -9.29
CA ASP A 151 -16.46 2.72 -9.70
C ASP A 151 -17.12 3.37 -10.92
N GLY A 152 -16.55 4.45 -11.44
CA GLY A 152 -16.99 5.15 -12.63
C GLY A 152 -18.36 5.81 -12.48
N ASP A 153 -18.76 6.18 -11.26
CA ASP A 153 -20.05 6.82 -10.99
C ASP A 153 -20.08 8.32 -11.34
N GLY A 154 -18.90 8.89 -11.57
CA GLY A 154 -18.70 10.31 -11.89
C GLY A 154 -18.31 11.17 -10.69
N LEU A 155 -18.03 10.57 -9.54
CA LEU A 155 -17.51 11.23 -8.34
C LEU A 155 -16.11 10.70 -8.00
N PRO A 156 -15.13 11.59 -7.79
CA PRO A 156 -13.79 11.13 -7.41
C PRO A 156 -13.82 10.39 -6.07
N ASN A 157 -13.00 9.34 -5.88
CA ASN A 157 -12.95 8.48 -4.67
C ASN A 157 -12.94 9.30 -3.36
N SER A 158 -12.27 10.46 -3.36
CA SER A 158 -12.18 11.36 -2.20
C SER A 158 -13.50 12.03 -1.76
N LEU A 159 -14.50 12.06 -2.63
CA LEU A 159 -15.83 12.64 -2.42
C LEU A 159 -16.93 11.58 -2.45
N ASP A 160 -16.59 10.34 -2.79
CA ASP A 160 -17.49 9.22 -2.87
C ASP A 160 -17.66 8.54 -1.50
N ASN A 161 -18.91 8.32 -1.08
CA ASN A 161 -19.23 7.57 0.13
C ASN A 161 -19.30 6.04 -0.07
N CYS A 162 -19.11 5.56 -1.30
CA CYS A 162 -18.84 4.18 -1.68
C CYS A 162 -17.88 4.10 -2.89
N PRO A 163 -16.58 4.39 -2.74
CA PRO A 163 -15.64 4.46 -3.86
C PRO A 163 -15.55 3.23 -4.79
N GLN A 164 -16.02 2.07 -4.31
CA GLN A 164 -16.00 0.80 -5.06
C GLN A 164 -17.42 0.26 -5.33
N VAL A 165 -18.46 1.09 -5.28
CA VAL A 165 -19.83 0.67 -5.56
C VAL A 165 -20.59 1.79 -6.23
N TYR A 166 -20.76 1.67 -7.56
CA TYR A 166 -21.46 2.65 -8.39
C TYR A 166 -22.73 3.21 -7.74
N ASN A 167 -22.67 4.44 -7.22
CA ASN A 167 -23.73 5.04 -6.43
C ASN A 167 -23.86 6.56 -6.66
N PRO A 168 -24.13 7.02 -7.90
CA PRO A 168 -24.03 8.44 -8.31
C PRO A 168 -24.99 9.40 -7.59
N THR A 169 -25.92 8.85 -6.80
CA THR A 169 -26.85 9.61 -5.95
C THR A 169 -26.32 9.87 -4.54
N GLN A 170 -25.25 9.20 -4.11
CA GLN A 170 -24.58 9.37 -2.82
C GLN A 170 -25.57 9.35 -1.65
N SER A 171 -26.49 8.38 -1.67
CA SER A 171 -27.49 8.25 -0.61
C SER A 171 -26.82 7.68 0.64
N ASP A 172 -27.06 8.32 1.78
CA ASP A 172 -26.53 7.98 3.10
C ASP A 172 -27.69 8.16 4.09
N GLY A 173 -28.37 7.06 4.40
CA GLY A 173 -29.68 7.07 5.06
C GLY A 173 -29.60 7.39 6.54
N ASP A 174 -28.56 6.91 7.20
CA ASP A 174 -28.32 7.03 8.64
C ASP A 174 -27.25 8.09 9.00
N GLY A 175 -26.53 8.59 8.00
CA GLY A 175 -25.59 9.71 8.11
C GLY A 175 -24.24 9.30 8.70
N ASP A 176 -23.84 8.04 8.54
CA ASP A 176 -22.62 7.50 9.13
C ASP A 176 -21.35 7.74 8.29
N GLY A 177 -21.55 8.12 7.03
CA GLY A 177 -20.52 8.44 6.05
C GLY A 177 -20.27 7.35 5.01
N HIS A 178 -20.94 6.20 5.10
CA HIS A 178 -20.95 5.15 4.08
C HIS A 178 -22.26 5.22 3.30
N GLY A 179 -22.18 5.05 1.98
CA GLY A 179 -23.38 5.08 1.15
C GLY A 179 -24.22 3.81 1.29
N GLU A 180 -25.53 3.92 1.04
CA GLU A 180 -26.48 2.80 1.15
C GLU A 180 -26.12 1.57 0.29
N GLY A 181 -25.21 1.71 -0.68
CA GLY A 181 -24.73 0.63 -1.56
C GLY A 181 -23.58 -0.20 -0.98
N CYS A 182 -22.82 0.36 -0.03
CA CYS A 182 -21.65 -0.26 0.59
C CYS A 182 -21.72 -0.30 2.13
N ASP A 183 -22.79 0.23 2.72
CA ASP A 183 -23.03 0.23 4.15
C ASP A 183 -23.63 -1.11 4.62
N ASN A 184 -22.86 -1.83 5.44
CA ASN A 184 -23.25 -3.09 6.06
C ASN A 184 -24.32 -2.95 7.17
N CYS A 185 -24.70 -1.72 7.52
CA CYS A 185 -25.84 -1.40 8.37
C CYS A 185 -26.65 -0.20 7.89
N ARG A 186 -27.11 -0.23 6.63
CA ARG A 186 -27.91 0.79 5.90
C ARG A 186 -28.84 1.75 6.68
N PHE A 187 -29.39 1.33 7.82
CA PHE A 187 -30.34 2.12 8.62
C PHE A 187 -29.88 2.42 10.05
N THR A 188 -28.66 2.04 10.41
CA THR A 188 -28.15 2.07 11.79
C THR A 188 -26.72 2.59 11.81
N TYR A 189 -26.57 3.85 12.24
CA TYR A 189 -25.29 4.56 12.30
C TYR A 189 -24.12 3.71 12.85
N ASN A 190 -23.14 3.40 12.00
CA ASN A 190 -22.04 2.48 12.31
C ASN A 190 -20.75 2.76 11.51
N ARG A 191 -20.27 4.00 11.53
CA ARG A 191 -19.10 4.48 10.76
C ARG A 191 -17.87 3.54 10.65
N SER A 192 -17.63 2.66 11.63
CA SER A 192 -16.52 1.70 11.57
C SER A 192 -16.72 0.55 10.60
N GLN A 193 -17.96 0.26 10.17
CA GLN A 193 -18.30 -0.89 9.32
C GLN A 193 -17.71 -2.19 9.87
N SER A 194 -17.71 -2.31 11.21
CA SER A 194 -17.21 -3.52 11.87
C SER A 194 -18.15 -4.69 11.54
N ASP A 195 -17.55 -5.81 11.20
CA ASP A 195 -18.21 -7.09 10.91
C ASP A 195 -17.29 -8.17 11.50
N ILE A 196 -17.61 -8.65 12.70
CA ILE A 196 -16.71 -9.52 13.47
C ILE A 196 -16.64 -10.97 12.95
N ASP A 197 -17.68 -11.41 12.26
CA ASP A 197 -17.84 -12.77 11.74
C ASP A 197 -17.89 -12.86 10.21
N ASP A 198 -17.65 -11.73 9.53
CA ASP A 198 -17.51 -11.58 8.08
C ASP A 198 -18.75 -12.06 7.31
N ASP A 199 -19.96 -11.81 7.84
CA ASP A 199 -21.23 -12.23 7.23
C ASP A 199 -21.90 -11.15 6.35
N SER A 200 -21.26 -9.98 6.25
CA SER A 200 -21.68 -8.78 5.52
C SER A 200 -22.80 -7.97 6.19
N GLU A 201 -23.24 -8.32 7.39
CA GLU A 201 -24.06 -7.50 8.26
C GLU A 201 -23.20 -6.93 9.40
N GLY A 202 -23.26 -5.62 9.64
CA GLY A 202 -22.35 -5.00 10.61
C GLY A 202 -22.76 -5.25 12.07
N ASP A 203 -21.79 -5.24 12.99
CA ASP A 203 -21.97 -5.46 14.45
C ASP A 203 -23.10 -4.61 15.09
N HIS A 204 -23.45 -3.49 14.47
CA HIS A 204 -24.45 -2.53 14.96
C HIS A 204 -25.89 -2.88 14.58
N CYS A 205 -26.09 -3.64 13.51
CA CYS A 205 -27.39 -4.00 12.94
C CYS A 205 -27.58 -5.50 12.79
N ASP A 206 -26.52 -6.28 12.96
CA ASP A 206 -26.58 -7.71 13.17
C ASP A 206 -27.40 -7.98 14.45
N LEU A 207 -28.68 -8.22 14.22
CA LEU A 207 -29.69 -8.54 15.23
C LEU A 207 -30.04 -10.04 15.22
N ASP A 208 -29.50 -10.76 14.25
CA ASP A 208 -29.81 -12.12 13.87
C ASP A 208 -28.47 -12.86 13.61
N ASP A 209 -27.73 -13.28 14.65
CA ASP A 209 -27.28 -14.68 14.83
C ASP A 209 -26.07 -14.92 15.78
N ASP A 210 -26.35 -15.50 16.95
CA ASP A 210 -25.80 -16.81 17.34
C ASP A 210 -24.28 -17.06 17.57
N LEU A 211 -23.38 -16.07 17.77
CA LEU A 211 -22.12 -16.36 18.49
C LEU A 211 -22.19 -16.03 19.98
N ILE A 212 -22.93 -16.87 20.69
CA ILE A 212 -22.53 -17.20 22.05
C ILE A 212 -21.09 -17.73 21.99
N TYR A 213 -20.11 -16.98 22.49
CA TYR A 213 -18.73 -17.48 22.62
C TYR A 213 -18.69 -18.64 23.65
N ILE A 214 -18.95 -19.86 23.18
CA ILE A 214 -18.84 -21.09 23.96
C ILE A 214 -17.37 -21.50 24.02
N SER A 215 -16.66 -21.06 25.05
CA SER A 215 -15.36 -21.63 25.39
C SER A 215 -15.56 -22.95 26.14
N PHE A 216 -15.09 -24.05 25.55
CA PHE A 216 -14.97 -25.32 26.27
C PHE A 216 -13.72 -25.28 27.16
N GLY A 217 -13.91 -25.01 28.46
CA GLY A 217 -12.91 -25.36 29.47
C GLY A 217 -12.81 -26.87 29.65
N ASP A 218 -12.26 -27.33 30.78
CA ASP A 218 -12.13 -28.76 31.14
C ASP A 218 -13.45 -29.56 30.93
N SER A 219 -13.66 -30.12 29.73
CA SER A 219 -14.70 -31.07 29.25
C SER A 219 -16.18 -30.91 29.70
N ALA A 220 -16.53 -29.93 30.52
CA ALA A 220 -17.80 -29.87 31.23
C ALA A 220 -18.19 -28.44 31.62
N ALA A 221 -17.84 -27.43 30.83
CA ALA A 221 -18.32 -26.07 31.04
C ALA A 221 -18.52 -25.34 29.70
N VAL A 222 -19.49 -24.43 29.69
CA VAL A 222 -19.79 -23.48 28.63
C VAL A 222 -19.75 -22.07 29.23
N ALA A 223 -19.13 -21.12 28.53
CA ALA A 223 -19.21 -19.69 28.81
C ALA A 223 -20.02 -18.99 27.70
N TRP A 224 -20.50 -17.79 27.96
CA TRP A 224 -21.20 -16.94 26.97
C TRP A 224 -21.05 -15.46 27.33
N GLN A 225 -21.07 -14.58 26.33
CA GLN A 225 -20.98 -13.14 26.57
C GLN A 225 -22.35 -12.53 26.92
N SER A 226 -22.33 -11.36 27.57
CA SER A 226 -23.53 -10.61 27.91
C SER A 226 -23.85 -9.65 26.78
N GLU A 227 -25.02 -9.80 26.17
CA GLU A 227 -25.49 -8.98 25.06
C GLU A 227 -26.26 -7.73 25.52
N THR A 228 -26.11 -6.62 24.80
CA THR A 228 -26.84 -5.38 25.10
C THR A 228 -28.30 -5.54 24.66
N GLY A 229 -29.24 -5.48 25.60
CA GLY A 229 -30.68 -5.62 25.33
C GLY A 229 -31.34 -6.78 26.06
N PHE A 230 -30.56 -7.75 26.54
CA PHE A 230 -31.04 -8.84 27.39
C PHE A 230 -30.75 -8.58 28.87
N ASP A 231 -31.75 -8.84 29.72
CA ASP A 231 -31.63 -8.64 31.17
C ASP A 231 -31.18 -9.93 31.90
N SER A 232 -31.33 -11.09 31.25
CA SER A 232 -30.95 -12.40 31.77
C SER A 232 -30.89 -13.46 30.66
N TRP A 233 -30.31 -14.63 30.96
CA TRP A 233 -30.15 -15.75 30.01
C TRP A 233 -30.78 -17.03 30.54
N ASN A 234 -31.13 -17.93 29.63
CA ASN A 234 -31.49 -19.31 29.94
C ASN A 234 -30.47 -20.24 29.30
N ALA A 235 -30.00 -21.25 30.03
CA ALA A 235 -29.08 -22.25 29.52
C ALA A 235 -29.69 -23.65 29.66
N TYR A 236 -29.67 -24.41 28.58
CA TYR A 236 -30.18 -25.76 28.46
C TYR A 236 -29.03 -26.70 28.19
N ARG A 237 -28.96 -27.82 28.91
CA ARG A 237 -28.03 -28.93 28.60
C ARG A 237 -28.82 -30.17 28.18
N GLY A 238 -28.25 -31.00 27.32
CA GLY A 238 -28.93 -32.21 26.83
C GLY A 238 -28.01 -33.28 26.22
N ASP A 239 -28.62 -34.41 25.82
CA ASP A 239 -27.97 -35.53 25.12
C ASP A 239 -27.93 -35.30 23.61
N LEU A 240 -26.73 -35.25 23.03
CA LEU A 240 -26.54 -34.98 21.60
C LEU A 240 -27.23 -36.01 20.68
N SER A 241 -27.27 -37.28 21.06
CA SER A 241 -27.88 -38.33 20.22
C SER A 241 -29.39 -38.16 20.11
N LEU A 242 -30.03 -37.66 21.18
CA LEU A 242 -31.46 -37.35 21.19
C LEU A 242 -31.78 -36.08 20.39
N LEU A 243 -30.93 -35.04 20.44
CA LEU A 243 -31.08 -33.86 19.59
C LEU A 243 -31.07 -34.25 18.11
N LEU A 244 -30.06 -35.04 17.69
CA LEU A 244 -29.87 -35.44 16.30
C LEU A 244 -30.98 -36.37 15.77
N SER A 245 -31.65 -37.13 16.64
CA SER A 245 -32.69 -38.08 16.23
C SER A 245 -34.12 -37.56 16.40
N GLY A 246 -34.34 -36.64 17.34
CA GLY A 246 -35.66 -36.10 17.69
C GLY A 246 -35.97 -34.74 17.07
N GLY A 247 -34.97 -34.00 16.60
CA GLY A 247 -35.13 -32.66 16.02
C GLY A 247 -35.56 -31.58 17.02
N ALA A 248 -35.58 -31.89 18.32
CA ALA A 248 -35.87 -30.95 19.38
C ALA A 248 -34.56 -30.34 19.88
N TYR A 249 -34.43 -29.01 19.81
CA TYR A 249 -33.21 -28.28 20.22
C TYR A 249 -33.15 -28.06 21.74
N THR A 250 -34.29 -28.19 22.42
CA THR A 250 -34.38 -28.23 23.89
C THR A 250 -34.97 -29.56 24.35
N GLN A 251 -34.47 -30.09 25.47
CA GLN A 251 -34.90 -31.35 26.05
C GLN A 251 -35.51 -31.12 27.42
N ASP A 252 -36.66 -31.75 27.71
CA ASP A 252 -37.30 -31.65 29.02
C ASP A 252 -36.50 -32.46 30.07
N PRO A 253 -35.94 -31.82 31.12
CA PRO A 253 -35.23 -32.49 32.21
C PRO A 253 -36.05 -33.54 32.95
N SER A 254 -37.39 -33.48 32.86
CA SER A 254 -38.28 -34.49 33.45
C SER A 254 -38.23 -35.84 32.71
N SER A 255 -37.82 -35.81 31.44
CA SER A 255 -37.86 -36.95 30.52
C SER A 255 -36.48 -37.44 30.09
N VAL A 256 -35.49 -36.54 30.04
CA VAL A 256 -34.12 -36.85 29.65
C VAL A 256 -33.18 -36.73 30.85
N PRO A 257 -32.59 -37.83 31.34
CA PRO A 257 -31.77 -37.81 32.56
C PRO A 257 -30.52 -36.90 32.53
N LEU A 258 -29.96 -36.64 31.35
CA LEU A 258 -28.82 -35.74 31.18
C LEU A 258 -29.23 -34.28 31.01
N ALA A 259 -30.51 -34.01 30.75
CA ALA A 259 -30.98 -32.67 30.50
C ALA A 259 -31.09 -31.85 31.80
N ASP A 260 -30.83 -30.56 31.68
CA ASP A 260 -30.93 -29.58 32.77
C ASP A 260 -31.19 -28.20 32.20
N ARG A 261 -31.78 -27.34 33.02
CA ARG A 261 -32.24 -26.04 32.61
C ARG A 261 -31.96 -25.02 33.71
N ILE A 262 -31.20 -24.00 33.36
CA ILE A 262 -30.95 -22.83 34.21
C ILE A 262 -31.73 -21.67 33.63
N CYS A 263 -32.73 -21.20 34.35
CA CYS A 263 -33.56 -20.09 33.91
C CYS A 263 -33.13 -18.76 34.55
N ARG A 264 -33.23 -17.67 33.78
CA ARG A 264 -33.05 -16.28 34.24
C ARG A 264 -31.74 -16.06 35.00
N THR A 265 -30.67 -16.70 34.54
CA THR A 265 -29.34 -16.48 35.11
C THR A 265 -28.77 -15.18 34.61
N THR A 266 -28.05 -14.45 35.47
CA THR A 266 -27.19 -13.32 35.06
C THR A 266 -25.72 -13.74 34.92
N LEU A 267 -25.43 -15.02 35.11
CA LEU A 267 -24.10 -15.59 34.94
C LEU A 267 -23.81 -15.75 33.45
N THR A 268 -22.55 -15.56 33.09
CA THR A 268 -21.97 -15.72 31.75
C THR A 268 -21.27 -17.08 31.57
N SER A 269 -21.57 -18.05 32.44
CA SER A 269 -21.04 -19.42 32.34
C SER A 269 -21.85 -20.43 33.13
N ASN A 270 -21.74 -21.70 32.73
CA ASN A 270 -22.36 -22.86 33.37
C ASN A 270 -21.44 -24.09 33.26
N SER A 271 -21.35 -24.88 34.34
CA SER A 271 -20.64 -26.16 34.36
C SER A 271 -21.62 -27.34 34.37
N ALA A 272 -21.35 -28.34 33.53
CA ALA A 272 -22.06 -29.61 33.42
C ALA A 272 -21.88 -30.53 34.64
N GLY A 273 -20.95 -30.24 35.57
CA GLY A 273 -20.50 -31.22 36.56
C GLY A 273 -19.77 -32.40 35.91
N ALA A 274 -19.62 -33.53 36.63
CA ALA A 274 -18.90 -34.69 36.08
C ALA A 274 -19.72 -35.44 35.02
N VAL A 275 -19.25 -35.44 33.77
CA VAL A 275 -19.80 -36.24 32.66
C VAL A 275 -19.12 -37.61 32.63
N ALA A 276 -19.89 -38.70 32.50
CA ALA A 276 -19.31 -40.04 32.44
C ALA A 276 -18.52 -40.26 31.15
N SER A 277 -17.44 -41.05 31.21
CA SER A 277 -16.62 -41.35 30.03
C SER A 277 -17.46 -42.03 28.93
N GLY A 278 -17.41 -41.46 27.72
CA GLY A 278 -18.19 -41.92 26.56
C GLY A 278 -19.54 -41.24 26.38
N GLN A 279 -19.89 -40.25 27.19
CA GLN A 279 -21.07 -39.40 26.99
C GLN A 279 -20.65 -38.01 26.53
N ALA A 280 -21.44 -37.41 25.63
CA ALA A 280 -21.31 -36.02 25.21
C ALA A 280 -22.56 -35.25 25.66
N VAL A 281 -22.35 -34.03 26.15
CA VAL A 281 -23.43 -33.10 26.52
C VAL A 281 -23.38 -31.91 25.58
N PHE A 282 -24.55 -31.46 25.13
CA PHE A 282 -24.71 -30.25 24.31
C PHE A 282 -25.32 -29.14 25.15
N PHE A 283 -24.97 -27.89 24.85
CA PHE A 283 -25.51 -26.70 25.50
C PHE A 283 -26.20 -25.80 24.48
N LEU A 284 -27.34 -25.22 24.86
CA LEU A 284 -28.03 -24.16 24.14
C LEU A 284 -28.29 -23.02 25.12
N THR A 285 -28.04 -21.78 24.72
CA THR A 285 -28.33 -20.61 25.56
C THR A 285 -29.25 -19.65 24.79
N THR A 286 -30.20 -19.03 25.49
CA THR A 286 -31.14 -18.04 24.92
C THR A 286 -31.17 -16.78 25.78
N GLY A 287 -31.38 -15.63 25.15
CA GLY A 287 -31.54 -14.36 25.84
C GLY A 287 -32.97 -14.17 26.37
N SER A 288 -33.15 -13.32 27.37
CA SER A 288 -34.46 -12.90 27.85
C SER A 288 -34.55 -11.39 28.11
N ILE A 289 -35.62 -10.77 27.60
CA ILE A 289 -35.93 -9.35 27.76
C ILE A 289 -37.26 -9.23 28.51
N ASN A 290 -37.32 -8.46 29.61
CA ASN A 290 -38.56 -8.30 30.39
C ASN A 290 -39.24 -9.62 30.83
N ASN A 291 -38.45 -10.69 31.04
CA ASN A 291 -38.89 -12.07 31.32
C ASN A 291 -39.58 -12.79 30.14
N ILE A 292 -39.35 -12.33 28.92
CA ILE A 292 -39.76 -13.03 27.70
C ILE A 292 -38.49 -13.61 27.09
N GLU A 293 -38.44 -14.93 26.95
CA GLU A 293 -37.36 -15.63 26.26
C GLU A 293 -37.40 -15.31 24.76
N SER A 294 -36.23 -15.07 24.16
CA SER A 294 -36.12 -14.92 22.71
C SER A 294 -36.55 -16.20 21.99
N ASP A 295 -36.84 -16.09 20.70
CA ASP A 295 -36.96 -17.30 19.89
C ASP A 295 -35.59 -18.00 19.74
N LEU A 296 -35.63 -19.21 19.17
CA LEU A 296 -34.43 -19.97 18.83
C LEU A 296 -34.01 -19.69 17.38
N GLY A 297 -34.46 -18.62 16.74
CA GLY A 297 -34.20 -18.32 15.33
C GLY A 297 -34.74 -19.37 14.35
N THR A 298 -34.13 -19.41 13.18
CA THR A 298 -34.43 -20.40 12.13
C THR A 298 -33.29 -21.40 11.94
N ASP A 299 -33.56 -22.56 11.33
CA ASP A 299 -32.52 -23.50 10.92
C ASP A 299 -31.91 -23.10 9.56
N SER A 300 -30.90 -23.86 9.10
CA SER A 300 -30.25 -23.64 7.80
C SER A 300 -31.18 -23.73 6.57
N SER A 301 -32.46 -24.10 6.76
CA SER A 301 -33.49 -24.11 5.72
C SER A 301 -34.49 -22.95 5.85
N GLY A 302 -34.27 -22.03 6.80
CA GLY A 302 -35.17 -20.93 7.13
C GLY A 302 -36.41 -21.35 7.91
N ALA A 303 -36.46 -22.58 8.46
CA ALA A 303 -37.59 -23.05 9.24
C ALA A 303 -37.44 -22.63 10.71
N LEU A 304 -38.51 -22.10 11.31
CA LEU A 304 -38.52 -21.71 12.74
C LEU A 304 -38.15 -22.89 13.65
N ARG A 305 -37.15 -22.68 14.52
CA ARG A 305 -36.75 -23.65 15.54
C ARG A 305 -37.71 -23.54 16.74
N THR A 306 -38.35 -24.65 17.12
CA THR A 306 -39.27 -24.66 18.27
C THR A 306 -38.51 -24.84 19.58
N ASN A 307 -38.80 -23.99 20.57
CA ASN A 307 -38.41 -24.24 21.95
C ASN A 307 -39.52 -25.06 22.62
N ASP A 308 -39.32 -26.37 22.67
CA ASP A 308 -40.31 -27.30 23.23
C ASP A 308 -40.33 -27.30 24.77
N SER A 309 -39.35 -26.65 25.42
CA SER A 309 -39.20 -26.63 26.88
C SER A 309 -38.74 -25.27 27.43
N PRO A 310 -39.44 -24.16 27.09
CA PRO A 310 -39.00 -22.81 27.41
C PRO A 310 -38.97 -22.56 28.92
N CYS A 311 -38.14 -21.63 29.34
CA CYS A 311 -38.13 -21.15 30.71
C CYS A 311 -39.41 -20.34 30.99
N PRO A 312 -40.15 -20.65 32.08
CA PRO A 312 -41.36 -19.92 32.46
C PRO A 312 -41.08 -18.53 33.05
#